data_AF-A0A9X9PW06-F1
#
_entry.id   AF-A0A9X9PW06-F1
#
_cell.length_a   1.000
_cell.length_b   1.000
_cell.length_c   1.000
_cell.angle_alpha   90.00
_cell.angle_beta   90.00
_cell.angle_gamma   90.00
#
_symmetry.space_group_name_H-M   'P 1'
#
loop_
_entity.id
_entity.type
_entity.pdbx_description
1 polymer ?
#
loop_
_entity_poly.entity_id
_entity_poly.type
_entity_poly.pdbx_seq_one_letter_code
_entity_poly.pdbx_strand_id
1 'polypeptide(L)'
;EHEDFLTVAESLKKEFDSPETADLKFRIDGKYIHVHKAVLKIRCEHFRSMFQSYWNEDMKEVIEIDQFSYPVYRAFLQYLYTDTVDLPPEDAIGLLDLATSYCENRLRKLCQHIIKRGITVENAFSLFSAAVRYDAEVT
;
A
#
# COMPACT_ATOMS: atom_id res chain seq x y z
N GLU A 1 -13.27 -25.78 25.86
CA GLU A 1 -12.19 -24.88 25.42
C GLU A 1 -12.70 -24.19 24.16
N HIS A 2 -12.85 -22.86 24.18
CA HIS A 2 -13.13 -22.14 22.94
C HIS A 2 -11.79 -22.03 22.23
N GLU A 3 -11.61 -22.80 21.17
CA GLU A 3 -10.53 -22.55 20.23
C GLU A 3 -10.86 -21.22 19.54
N ASP A 4 -10.22 -20.14 19.98
CA ASP A 4 -10.27 -18.82 19.35
C ASP A 4 -9.52 -18.89 18.01
N PHE A 5 -10.17 -19.48 17.01
CA PHE A 5 -9.66 -19.48 15.65
C PHE A 5 -9.80 -18.09 15.04
N LEU A 6 -8.67 -17.55 14.57
CA LEU A 6 -8.65 -16.31 13.80
C LEU A 6 -9.48 -16.48 12.52
N THR A 7 -10.24 -15.45 12.17
CA THR A 7 -10.83 -15.35 10.83
C THR A 7 -9.74 -15.30 9.75
N VAL A 8 -10.11 -15.53 8.49
CA VAL A 8 -9.18 -15.40 7.36
C VAL A 8 -8.57 -14.00 7.30
N ALA A 9 -9.37 -12.96 7.56
CA ALA A 9 -8.90 -11.58 7.55
C ALA A 9 -7.89 -11.30 8.68
N GLU A 10 -8.13 -11.82 9.88
CA GLU A 10 -7.21 -11.68 11.01
C GLU A 10 -5.92 -12.46 10.79
N SER A 11 -6.01 -13.67 10.23
CA SER A 11 -4.85 -14.48 9.85
C SER A 11 -3.99 -13.75 8.82
N LEU A 12 -4.58 -13.21 7.74
CA LEU A 12 -3.83 -12.45 6.74
C LEU A 12 -3.23 -11.17 7.33
N LYS A 13 -3.98 -10.43 8.16
CA LYS A 13 -3.47 -9.24 8.83
C LYS A 13 -2.24 -9.56 9.69
N LYS A 14 -2.24 -10.70 10.39
CA LYS A 14 -1.13 -11.15 11.23
C LYS A 14 0.13 -11.47 10.42
N GLU A 15 -0.03 -12.01 9.21
CA GLU A 15 1.09 -12.36 8.33
C GLU A 15 1.67 -11.18 7.53
N PHE A 16 1.07 -9.99 7.60
CA PHE A 16 1.67 -8.81 6.97
C PHE A 16 2.98 -8.43 7.66
N ASP A 17 4.05 -8.24 6.87
CA ASP A 17 5.38 -7.89 7.35
C ASP A 17 6.03 -8.97 8.25
N SER A 18 5.57 -10.22 8.12
CA SER A 18 6.13 -11.41 8.77
C SER A 18 7.16 -12.09 7.84
N PRO A 19 8.41 -12.33 8.28
CA PRO A 19 9.40 -13.04 7.48
C PRO A 19 9.20 -14.55 7.45
N GLU A 20 8.31 -15.12 8.28
CA GLU A 20 8.19 -16.57 8.48
C GLU A 20 7.66 -17.30 7.25
N THR A 21 6.67 -16.71 6.57
CA THR A 21 6.00 -17.30 5.40
C THR A 21 6.15 -16.46 4.12
N ALA A 22 6.81 -15.31 4.22
CA ALA A 22 6.98 -14.40 3.08
C ALA A 22 7.90 -15.00 2.01
N ASP A 23 7.49 -14.84 0.75
CA ASP A 23 8.22 -15.22 -0.46
C ASP A 23 8.60 -13.97 -1.29
N LEU A 24 8.55 -12.79 -0.69
CA LEU A 24 8.95 -11.54 -1.34
C LEU A 24 9.23 -10.48 -0.27
N LYS A 25 10.18 -9.59 -0.53
CA LYS A 25 10.29 -8.34 0.21
C LYS A 25 10.49 -7.13 -0.69
N PHE A 26 9.91 -6.01 -0.30
CA PHE A 26 10.20 -4.72 -0.90
C PHE A 26 11.24 -3.98 -0.09
N ARG A 27 12.15 -3.26 -0.75
CA ARG A 27 13.13 -2.37 -0.11
C ARG A 27 12.79 -0.91 -0.44
N ILE A 28 12.46 -0.13 0.58
CA ILE A 28 12.11 1.30 0.48
C ILE A 28 12.86 2.05 1.59
N ASP A 29 13.55 3.14 1.24
CA ASP A 29 14.33 3.94 2.20
C ASP A 29 15.30 3.09 3.06
N GLY A 30 15.87 2.03 2.46
CA GLY A 30 16.77 1.09 3.14
C GLY A 30 16.09 0.09 4.11
N LYS A 31 14.77 0.17 4.27
CA LYS A 31 13.96 -0.74 5.09
C LYS A 31 13.30 -1.82 4.24
N TYR A 32 13.07 -2.99 4.83
CA TYR A 32 12.38 -4.10 4.17
C TYR A 32 10.92 -4.20 4.63
N ILE A 33 10.05 -4.65 3.73
CA ILE A 33 8.66 -5.04 4.03
C ILE A 33 8.44 -6.45 3.48
N HIS A 34 8.12 -7.39 4.36
CA HIS A 34 7.92 -8.81 4.00
C HIS A 34 6.47 -9.07 3.54
N VAL A 35 6.31 -9.73 2.40
CA VAL A 35 5.00 -9.95 1.78
C VAL A 35 4.93 -11.27 1.01
N HIS A 36 3.70 -11.65 0.65
CA HIS A 36 3.35 -12.85 -0.09
C HIS A 36 2.92 -12.50 -1.52
N LYS A 37 3.62 -13.04 -2.52
CA LYS A 37 3.30 -12.84 -3.95
C LYS A 37 1.85 -13.23 -4.24
N ALA A 38 1.37 -14.33 -3.66
CA ALA A 38 0.00 -14.81 -3.86
C ALA A 38 -1.04 -13.74 -3.45
N VAL A 39 -0.89 -13.13 -2.28
CA VAL A 39 -1.80 -12.07 -1.81
C VAL A 39 -1.75 -10.87 -2.76
N LEU A 40 -0.56 -10.42 -3.15
CA LEU A 40 -0.40 -9.30 -4.08
C LEU A 40 -1.05 -9.57 -5.44
N LYS A 41 -0.81 -10.75 -6.03
CA LYS A 41 -1.43 -11.17 -7.30
C LYS A 41 -2.94 -11.30 -7.22
N ILE A 42 -3.51 -11.66 -6.07
CA ILE A 42 -4.95 -11.78 -5.90
C ILE A 42 -5.59 -10.39 -5.78
N ARG A 43 -4.94 -9.49 -5.04
CA ARG A 43 -5.52 -8.22 -4.58
C ARG A 43 -5.17 -7.00 -5.43
N CYS A 44 -4.20 -7.10 -6.33
CA CYS A 44 -3.71 -5.98 -7.14
C CYS A 44 -3.36 -6.43 -8.56
N GLU A 45 -4.00 -5.82 -9.57
CA GLU A 45 -3.81 -6.18 -10.98
C GLU A 45 -2.42 -5.78 -11.49
N HIS A 46 -1.87 -4.67 -10.99
CA HIS A 46 -0.49 -4.28 -11.30
C HIS A 46 0.50 -5.39 -10.93
N PHE A 47 0.39 -5.93 -9.70
CA PHE A 47 1.24 -7.04 -9.27
C PHE A 47 0.93 -8.34 -10.01
N ARG A 48 -0.35 -8.62 -10.31
CA ARG A 48 -0.71 -9.77 -11.15
C ARG A 48 0.03 -9.75 -12.49
N SER A 49 0.01 -8.60 -13.16
CA SER A 49 0.68 -8.39 -14.45
C SER A 49 2.21 -8.41 -14.34
N MET A 50 2.76 -7.73 -13.33
CA MET A 50 4.20 -7.69 -13.05
C MET A 50 4.77 -9.10 -12.84
N PHE A 51 4.09 -9.94 -12.07
CA PHE A 51 4.57 -11.29 -11.77
C PHE A 51 4.26 -12.34 -12.84
N GLN A 52 3.43 -12.03 -13.85
CA GLN A 52 3.22 -12.93 -14.99
C GLN A 52 4.29 -12.80 -16.07
N SER A 53 4.83 -11.59 -16.26
CA SER A 53 5.71 -11.25 -17.38
C SER A 53 7.21 -11.44 -17.06
N TYR A 54 7.59 -11.50 -15.79
CA TYR A 54 8.99 -11.35 -15.36
C TYR A 54 9.61 -12.51 -14.56
N TRP A 55 8.89 -13.59 -14.24
CA TRP A 55 9.33 -14.46 -13.12
C TRP A 55 9.69 -15.91 -13.46
N ASN A 56 10.98 -16.24 -13.27
CA ASN A 56 11.50 -17.57 -12.96
C ASN A 56 11.50 -17.73 -11.44
N GLU A 57 10.97 -18.85 -10.92
CA GLU A 57 10.77 -19.10 -9.48
C GLU A 57 12.06 -19.08 -8.62
N ASP A 58 13.24 -19.10 -9.25
CA ASP A 58 14.53 -19.33 -8.58
C ASP A 58 15.30 -18.07 -8.14
N MET A 59 14.82 -16.85 -8.40
CA MET A 59 15.54 -15.62 -8.05
C MET A 59 14.97 -14.89 -6.83
N LYS A 60 15.77 -14.86 -5.75
CA LYS A 60 15.56 -14.07 -4.50
C LYS A 60 15.23 -12.59 -4.85
N GLU A 61 13.96 -12.19 -4.92
CA GLU A 61 12.97 -11.85 -3.86
C GLU A 61 13.18 -10.49 -3.16
N VAL A 62 13.88 -9.55 -3.79
CA VAL A 62 13.86 -8.13 -3.37
C VAL A 62 13.42 -7.23 -4.52
N ILE A 63 12.38 -6.43 -4.32
CA ILE A 63 11.99 -5.36 -5.24
C ILE A 63 12.32 -4.02 -4.60
N GLU A 64 13.09 -3.19 -5.29
CA GLU A 64 13.45 -1.86 -4.82
C GLU A 64 12.42 -0.83 -5.31
N ILE A 65 11.98 0.05 -4.42
CA ILE A 65 11.08 1.16 -4.72
C ILE A 65 11.74 2.45 -4.26
N ASP A 66 11.86 3.40 -5.17
CA ASP A 66 12.44 4.73 -4.96
C ASP A 66 11.44 5.86 -5.18
N GLN A 67 10.28 5.59 -5.80
CA GLN A 67 9.29 6.60 -6.14
C GLN A 67 8.39 7.01 -4.97
N PHE A 68 8.29 6.17 -3.94
CA PHE A 68 7.39 6.37 -2.80
C PHE A 68 8.13 6.18 -1.48
N SER A 69 7.74 6.94 -0.47
CA SER A 69 8.29 6.81 0.87
C SER A 69 7.87 5.51 1.54
N TYR A 70 8.67 5.04 2.51
CA TYR A 70 8.35 3.86 3.31
C TYR A 70 6.93 3.85 3.91
N PRO A 71 6.44 4.90 4.61
CA PRO A 71 5.10 4.87 5.21
C PRO A 71 4.00 4.73 4.15
N VAL A 72 4.14 5.40 3.00
CA VAL A 72 3.17 5.33 1.89
C VAL A 72 3.12 3.93 1.31
N TYR A 73 4.27 3.36 0.93
CA TYR A 73 4.30 2.04 0.30
C TYR A 73 3.91 0.92 1.27
N ARG A 74 4.29 1.06 2.55
CA ARG A 74 3.86 0.13 3.61
C ARG A 74 2.35 0.15 3.80
N ALA A 75 1.72 1.31 3.85
CA ALA A 75 0.28 1.42 3.97
C ALA A 75 -0.45 0.82 2.77
N PHE A 76 0.09 0.99 1.56
CA PHE A 76 -0.43 0.34 0.36
C PHE A 76 -0.39 -1.19 0.47
N LEU A 77 0.77 -1.75 0.82
CA LEU A 77 0.89 -3.20 0.99
C LEU A 77 -0.01 -3.70 2.12
N GLN A 78 -0.08 -3.00 3.25
CA GLN A 78 -0.97 -3.35 4.37
C GLN A 78 -2.45 -3.32 3.97
N TYR A 79 -2.86 -2.36 3.14
CA TYR A 79 -4.22 -2.30 2.61
C TYR A 79 -4.58 -3.57 1.85
N LEU A 80 -3.67 -4.15 1.07
CA LEU A 80 -3.92 -5.39 0.33
C LEU A 80 -4.23 -6.58 1.25
N TYR A 81 -3.72 -6.58 2.49
CA TYR A 81 -3.99 -7.62 3.49
C TYR A 81 -5.23 -7.34 4.34
N THR A 82 -5.60 -6.07 4.52
CA THR A 82 -6.51 -5.67 5.60
C THR A 82 -7.73 -4.88 5.15
N ASP A 83 -7.76 -4.38 3.92
CA ASP A 83 -8.74 -3.42 3.43
C ASP A 83 -8.82 -2.11 4.24
N THR A 84 -7.82 -1.85 5.09
CA THR A 84 -7.74 -0.65 5.95
C THR A 84 -6.53 0.19 5.62
N VAL A 85 -6.63 1.50 5.89
CA VAL A 85 -5.53 2.46 5.77
C VAL A 85 -5.37 3.13 7.12
N ASP A 86 -4.13 3.16 7.61
CA ASP A 86 -3.73 3.84 8.83
C ASP A 86 -2.58 4.78 8.49
N LEU A 87 -2.95 5.97 8.01
CA LEU A 87 -2.04 7.06 7.67
C LEU A 87 -2.65 8.40 8.08
N PRO A 88 -1.82 9.37 8.48
CA PRO A 88 -2.27 10.73 8.65
C PRO A 88 -2.68 11.35 7.30
N PRO A 89 -3.54 12.37 7.29
CA PRO A 89 -4.06 13.00 6.06
C PRO A 89 -2.97 13.48 5.09
N GLU A 90 -1.84 13.94 5.62
CA GLU A 90 -0.70 14.44 4.84
C GLU A 90 -0.01 13.32 4.05
N ASP A 91 0.17 12.15 4.67
CA ASP A 91 0.76 10.98 4.01
C ASP A 91 -0.24 10.27 3.08
N ALA A 92 -1.54 10.41 3.35
CA ALA A 92 -2.60 9.85 2.52
C ALA A 92 -2.60 10.42 1.08
N ILE A 93 -1.95 11.57 0.84
CA ILE A 93 -1.71 12.12 -0.50
C ILE A 93 -0.78 11.21 -1.30
N GLY A 94 0.37 10.82 -0.73
CA GLY A 94 1.28 9.91 -1.44
C GLY A 94 0.64 8.55 -1.70
N LEU A 95 -0.23 8.09 -0.78
CA LEU A 95 -1.02 6.87 -1.00
C LEU A 95 -2.09 7.05 -2.07
N LEU A 96 -2.66 8.25 -2.22
CA LEU A 96 -3.58 8.58 -3.31
C LEU A 96 -2.88 8.48 -4.67
N ASP A 97 -1.66 9.02 -4.79
CA ASP A 97 -0.85 8.96 -6.01
C ASP A 97 -0.49 7.52 -6.39
N LEU A 98 -0.08 6.72 -5.40
CA LEU A 98 0.22 5.30 -5.58
C LEU A 98 -1.03 4.51 -5.99
N ALA A 99 -2.17 4.74 -5.34
CA ALA A 99 -3.44 4.11 -5.68
C ALA A 99 -3.89 4.46 -7.10
N THR A 100 -3.68 5.71 -7.53
CA THR A 100 -3.95 6.13 -8.92
C THR A 100 -3.00 5.43 -9.89
N SER A 101 -1.70 5.40 -9.60
CA SER A 101 -0.67 4.77 -10.45
C SER A 101 -0.93 3.27 -10.66
N TYR A 102 -1.43 2.57 -9.64
CA TYR A 102 -1.73 1.13 -9.71
C TYR A 102 -3.20 0.84 -10.02
N CYS A 103 -4.00 1.86 -10.36
CA CYS A 103 -5.42 1.75 -10.71
C CYS A 103 -6.33 1.16 -9.61
N GLU A 104 -5.96 1.32 -8.33
CA GLU A 104 -6.69 0.83 -7.16
C GLU A 104 -7.83 1.77 -6.74
N ASN A 105 -8.94 1.71 -7.48
CA ASN A 105 -10.06 2.66 -7.35
C ASN A 105 -10.69 2.71 -5.94
N ARG A 106 -10.77 1.59 -5.23
CA ARG A 106 -11.34 1.55 -3.86
C ARG A 106 -10.42 2.26 -2.87
N LEU A 107 -9.11 2.02 -2.97
CA LEU A 107 -8.11 2.71 -2.16
C LEU A 107 -8.08 4.21 -2.46
N ARG A 108 -8.15 4.59 -3.76
CA ARG A 108 -8.22 5.99 -4.17
C ARG A 108 -9.36 6.75 -3.46
N LYS A 109 -10.55 6.16 -3.42
CA LYS A 109 -11.71 6.74 -2.71
C LYS A 109 -11.50 6.81 -1.19
N LEU A 110 -10.85 5.82 -0.60
CA LEU A 110 -10.53 5.81 0.82
C LEU A 110 -9.55 6.93 1.19
N CYS A 111 -8.49 7.11 0.40
CA CYS A 111 -7.53 8.22 0.57
C CYS A 111 -8.22 9.58 0.47
N GLN A 112 -9.07 9.78 -0.55
CA GLN A 112 -9.84 11.02 -0.70
C GLN A 112 -10.72 11.31 0.53
N HIS A 113 -11.33 10.28 1.11
CA HIS A 113 -12.15 10.42 2.32
C HIS A 113 -11.31 10.77 3.56
N ILE A 114 -10.15 10.13 3.73
CA ILE A 114 -9.21 10.42 4.82
C ILE A 114 -8.73 11.87 4.72
N ILE A 115 -8.25 12.28 3.54
CA ILE A 115 -7.77 13.65 3.30
C ILE A 115 -8.88 14.66 3.60
N LYS A 116 -10.07 14.47 3.01
CA LYS A 116 -11.19 15.41 3.18
C LYS A 116 -11.63 15.57 4.63
N ARG A 117 -11.67 14.49 5.40
CA ARG A 117 -12.07 14.53 6.82
C ARG A 117 -10.97 14.98 7.75
N GLY A 118 -9.72 14.90 7.30
CA GLY A 118 -8.53 15.25 8.07
C GLY A 118 -8.07 16.69 7.91
N ILE A 119 -8.79 17.53 7.16
CA ILE A 119 -8.44 18.95 7.01
C ILE A 119 -8.63 19.66 8.36
N THR A 120 -7.55 20.30 8.82
CA THR A 120 -7.50 21.19 9.98
C THR A 120 -6.86 22.52 9.58
N VAL A 121 -6.88 23.51 10.47
CA VAL A 121 -6.25 24.81 10.22
C VAL A 121 -4.73 24.65 10.03
N GLU A 122 -4.13 23.71 10.76
CA GLU A 122 -2.69 23.45 10.78
C GLU A 122 -2.19 22.80 9.48
N ASN A 123 -2.99 21.95 8.83
CA ASN A 123 -2.59 21.23 7.63
C ASN A 123 -3.24 21.74 6.33
N ALA A 124 -4.18 22.69 6.42
CA ALA A 124 -4.92 23.20 5.26
C ALA A 124 -4.02 23.69 4.13
N PHE A 125 -2.92 24.39 4.45
CA PHE A 125 -1.98 24.89 3.44
C PHE A 125 -1.27 23.74 2.71
N SER A 126 -0.75 22.76 3.45
CA SER A 126 -0.06 21.60 2.89
C SER A 126 -0.99 20.77 2.01
N LEU A 127 -2.22 20.49 2.48
CA LEU A 127 -3.22 19.73 1.72
C LEU A 127 -3.68 20.49 0.47
N PHE A 128 -3.86 21.82 0.55
CA PHE A 128 -4.19 22.64 -0.61
C PHE A 128 -3.07 22.65 -1.65
N SER A 129 -1.82 22.85 -1.22
CA SER A 129 -0.67 22.82 -2.12
C SER A 129 -0.52 21.46 -2.82
N ALA A 130 -0.79 20.37 -2.11
CA ALA A 130 -0.78 19.04 -2.70
C ALA A 130 -1.90 18.84 -3.72
N ALA A 131 -3.12 19.30 -3.42
CA ALA A 131 -4.25 19.21 -4.35
C ALA A 131 -3.99 19.98 -5.65
N VAL A 132 -3.37 21.17 -5.57
CA VAL A 132 -2.98 21.95 -6.75
C VAL A 132 -1.93 21.22 -7.60
N ARG A 133 -0.94 20.57 -6.98
CA ARG A 133 0.05 19.76 -7.71
C ARG A 133 -0.61 18.56 -8.40
N TYR A 134 -1.50 17.85 -7.70
CA TYR A 134 -2.22 16.71 -8.25
C TYR A 134 -3.06 17.10 -9.48
N ASP A 135 -3.78 18.23 -9.44
CA ASP A 135 -4.57 18.71 -10.58
C ASP A 135 -3.69 19.03 -11.79
N ALA A 136 -2.53 19.65 -11.56
CA ALA A 136 -1.57 19.99 -12.61
C ALA A 136 -0.86 18.78 -13.25
N GLU A 137 -0.78 17.64 -12.55
CA GLU A 137 -0.19 16.40 -13.07
C GLU A 137 -1.21 15.53 -13.83
N VAL A 138 -2.51 15.78 -13.65
CA VAL A 138 -3.62 15.01 -14.26
C VAL A 138 -4.17 15.69 -15.53
N THR A 139 -3.90 16.99 -15.74
CA THR A 139 -4.17 17.74 -16.99
C THR A 139 -3.02 17.72 -17.98
#